data_AF-A0A397GW57-F1
#
_entry.id   AF-A0A397GW57-F1
#
_cell.length_a   1.000
_cell.length_b   1.000
_cell.length_c   1.000
_cell.angle_alpha   90.00
_cell.angle_beta   90.00
_cell.angle_gamma   90.00
#
_symmetry.space_group_name_H-M   'P 1'
#
loop_
_entity.id
_entity.type
_entity.pdbx_description
1 polymer ?
#
loop_
_entity_poly.entity_id
_entity_poly.type
_entity_poly.pdbx_seq_one_letter_code
_entity_poly.pdbx_strand_id
1 'polypeptide(L)'
;MKLFRLITSTPTTTPIRTMTMNNHRISQFLIPKKSSSSLFSISKFHYSSSNIKYNNYLLSLSLLKSTTTTSTTINTINTIKTINTNNTFSRRFLKIDARKRNPEDYQSNLTFCSPQERADYIQKNYIEDVNYDLLEDFPKWLDGIGLKKYARNFEGRNWRSLIDMRYEEMENLNIDDKYDRHTLRRYFNYIKSHINKEGTPINFKLLADFSAWLDSIGMARYASNFEGRQYQEIVEMMYEDLEALGIDNYDDRHILRRHFQNIRAAMADRRRISEEHDRLAPPDYDLLENTPAWLESMGLKSLTPFFQNRKWEDIIEMNHNDLEMMGIRNRNLRSMLVRNFWLVKRAVAAEKGINIPPRVKRQSYIKSLPHPSSSSRSYSY
;
A
#
# COMPACT_ATOMS: atom_id res chain seq x y z
N MET A 1 -23.67 -71.06 11.58
CA MET A 1 -22.28 -71.53 11.79
C MET A 1 -21.34 -70.69 10.92
N LYS A 2 -20.75 -69.64 11.49
CA LYS A 2 -19.58 -68.88 11.00
C LYS A 2 -19.28 -67.82 12.07
N LEU A 3 -18.23 -68.06 12.84
CA LEU A 3 -17.72 -67.25 13.94
C LEU A 3 -16.81 -66.15 13.36
N PHE A 4 -17.06 -64.88 13.70
CA PHE A 4 -16.07 -63.82 13.59
C PHE A 4 -15.72 -63.32 15.00
N ARG A 5 -14.46 -63.52 15.39
CA ARG A 5 -13.87 -62.99 16.62
C ARG A 5 -13.49 -61.52 16.41
N LEU A 6 -14.01 -60.65 17.27
CA LEU A 6 -13.52 -59.30 17.49
C LEU A 6 -12.24 -59.38 18.34
N ILE A 7 -11.14 -58.86 17.81
CA ILE A 7 -9.90 -58.59 18.56
C ILE A 7 -9.90 -57.09 18.87
N THR A 8 -10.08 -56.75 20.15
CA THR A 8 -9.90 -55.39 20.66
C THR A 8 -8.46 -55.23 21.15
N SER A 9 -7.63 -54.48 20.42
CA SER A 9 -6.32 -54.04 20.89
C SER A 9 -6.43 -52.65 21.53
N THR A 10 -6.22 -52.57 22.84
CA THR A 10 -6.05 -51.32 23.59
C THR A 10 -4.63 -50.77 23.40
N PRO A 11 -4.44 -49.47 23.13
CA PRO A 11 -3.11 -48.87 23.13
C PRO A 11 -2.67 -48.52 24.57
N THR A 12 -1.52 -49.07 24.95
CA THR A 12 -0.81 -48.81 26.21
C THR A 12 -0.33 -47.37 26.28
N THR A 13 -0.89 -46.58 27.19
CA THR A 13 -0.46 -45.21 27.49
C THR A 13 0.77 -45.23 28.38
N THR A 14 1.91 -44.77 27.88
CA THR A 14 3.12 -44.51 28.67
C THR A 14 3.00 -43.17 29.42
N PRO A 15 3.42 -43.07 30.69
CA PRO A 15 3.29 -41.85 31.46
C PRO A 15 4.36 -40.82 31.05
N ILE A 16 3.90 -39.63 30.68
CA ILE A 16 4.75 -38.46 30.45
C ILE A 16 5.29 -37.98 31.80
N ARG A 17 6.60 -38.10 31.97
CA ARG A 17 7.37 -37.61 33.10
C ARG A 17 7.40 -36.08 33.07
N THR A 18 6.64 -35.44 33.94
CA THR A 18 6.76 -34.00 34.24
C THR A 18 8.09 -33.73 34.91
N MET A 19 9.01 -33.06 34.22
CA MET A 19 10.18 -32.43 34.84
C MET A 19 9.85 -30.99 35.22
N THR A 20 9.75 -30.76 36.53
CA THR A 20 9.78 -29.46 37.18
C THR A 20 11.20 -28.88 37.06
N MET A 21 11.36 -27.80 36.29
CA MET A 21 12.58 -26.99 36.31
C MET A 21 12.47 -25.93 37.40
N ASN A 22 13.18 -26.19 38.50
CA ASN A 22 13.39 -25.24 39.58
C ASN A 22 14.35 -24.12 39.15
N ASN A 23 14.01 -22.91 39.61
CA ASN A 23 14.89 -21.75 39.71
C ASN A 23 16.28 -22.12 40.26
N HIS A 24 17.36 -21.62 39.65
CA HIS A 24 18.48 -21.01 40.39
C HIS A 24 19.50 -20.27 39.51
N ARG A 25 19.84 -19.08 40.01
CA ARG A 25 21.15 -18.42 40.09
C ARG A 25 21.90 -17.95 38.83
N ILE A 26 21.89 -16.62 38.73
CA ILE A 26 22.96 -15.70 38.35
C ILE A 26 24.36 -16.32 38.56
N SER A 27 25.11 -16.44 37.47
CA SER A 27 26.56 -16.61 37.47
C SER A 27 27.16 -15.64 36.46
N GLN A 28 27.85 -14.63 36.97
CA GLN A 28 28.67 -13.71 36.18
C GLN A 28 29.87 -14.49 35.61
N PHE A 29 30.00 -14.54 34.29
CA PHE A 29 31.25 -14.96 33.65
C PHE A 29 31.97 -13.75 33.07
N LEU A 30 33.11 -13.46 33.71
CA LEU A 30 34.17 -12.59 33.23
C LEU A 30 34.76 -13.16 31.94
N ILE A 31 34.70 -12.41 30.84
CA ILE A 31 35.46 -12.69 29.62
C ILE A 31 36.76 -11.86 29.67
N PRO A 32 37.95 -12.47 29.46
CA PRO A 32 39.20 -11.75 29.49
C PRO A 32 39.39 -10.90 28.23
N LYS A 33 39.86 -9.66 28.45
CA LYS A 33 40.36 -8.75 27.41
C LYS A 33 41.51 -9.39 26.66
N LYS A 34 41.40 -9.50 25.34
CA LYS A 34 42.55 -9.56 24.43
C LYS A 34 42.59 -8.32 23.56
N SER A 35 43.70 -7.61 23.69
CA SER A 35 44.17 -6.53 22.84
C SER A 35 44.61 -7.07 21.48
N SER A 36 44.18 -6.45 20.39
CA SER A 36 45.04 -6.23 19.22
C SER A 36 44.48 -5.09 18.37
N SER A 37 45.37 -4.13 18.16
CA SER A 37 45.44 -3.09 17.14
C SER A 37 44.85 -3.46 15.77
N SER A 38 44.08 -2.52 15.19
CA SER A 38 44.18 -2.19 13.77
C SER A 38 43.53 -0.83 13.50
N LEU A 39 44.35 0.09 12.99
CA LEU A 39 44.01 1.42 12.52
C LEU A 39 43.28 1.30 11.18
N PHE A 40 42.09 1.88 11.03
CA PHE A 40 41.62 2.57 9.82
C PHE A 40 40.34 3.35 10.15
N SER A 41 40.48 4.65 10.40
CA SER A 41 39.36 5.59 10.46
C SER A 41 39.06 6.07 9.04
N ILE A 42 37.98 5.58 8.44
CA ILE A 42 37.34 6.22 7.27
C ILE A 42 36.04 6.85 7.74
N SER A 43 35.94 8.14 7.46
CA SER A 43 34.88 9.05 7.84
C SER A 43 33.50 8.61 7.34
N LYS A 44 32.52 8.69 8.26
CA LYS A 44 31.10 8.55 7.99
C LYS A 44 30.63 9.67 7.07
N PHE A 45 30.16 9.33 5.87
CA PHE A 45 29.24 10.17 5.11
C PHE A 45 27.80 9.75 5.44
N HIS A 46 27.09 10.63 6.15
CA HIS A 46 25.64 10.56 6.27
C HIS A 46 25.03 11.05 4.95
N TYR A 47 24.40 10.14 4.19
CA TYR A 47 23.42 10.54 3.17
C TYR A 47 22.02 10.39 3.75
N SER A 48 21.44 11.55 4.04
CA SER A 48 20.04 11.73 4.40
C SER A 48 19.16 11.47 3.17
N SER A 49 18.10 10.71 3.41
CA SER A 49 17.01 10.37 2.51
C SER A 49 16.34 11.58 1.85
N SER A 50 16.16 11.55 0.54
CA SER A 50 15.18 12.39 -0.16
C SER A 50 14.08 11.53 -0.79
N ASN A 51 12.90 11.61 -0.16
CA ASN A 51 11.62 11.18 -0.71
C ASN A 51 11.29 12.01 -1.97
N ILE A 52 11.31 11.41 -3.15
CA ILE A 52 10.72 12.01 -4.35
C ILE A 52 9.27 11.51 -4.46
N LYS A 53 8.33 12.34 -3.99
CA LYS A 53 6.90 12.17 -4.24
C LYS A 53 6.56 12.83 -5.57
N TYR A 54 6.06 12.05 -6.53
CA TYR A 54 5.43 12.57 -7.74
C TYR A 54 3.99 13.00 -7.41
N ASN A 55 3.70 14.30 -7.52
CA ASN A 55 2.35 14.85 -7.48
C ASN A 55 1.80 14.98 -8.90
N ASN A 56 0.59 14.46 -9.12
CA ASN A 56 -0.25 14.72 -10.28
C ASN A 56 -0.92 16.09 -10.15
N TYR A 57 -1.01 16.83 -11.26
CA TYR A 57 -1.93 17.96 -11.40
C TYR A 57 -2.60 17.96 -12.78
N LEU A 58 -3.94 17.87 -12.76
CA LEU A 58 -4.86 18.28 -13.81
C LEU A 58 -5.59 19.54 -13.34
N LEU A 59 -5.66 20.57 -14.19
CA LEU A 59 -6.77 21.51 -14.41
C LEU A 59 -6.27 22.81 -15.05
N SER A 60 -6.65 23.06 -16.31
CA SER A 60 -7.18 24.36 -16.77
C SER A 60 -7.47 24.32 -18.27
N LEU A 61 -8.75 24.40 -18.61
CA LEU A 61 -9.23 24.74 -19.94
C LEU A 61 -10.51 25.57 -19.75
N SER A 62 -10.34 26.88 -19.60
CA SER A 62 -11.43 27.85 -19.74
C SER A 62 -10.85 29.24 -20.01
N LEU A 63 -11.48 29.93 -20.97
CA LEU A 63 -11.28 31.31 -21.43
C LEU A 63 -10.23 31.54 -22.52
N LEU A 64 -10.70 31.49 -23.77
CA LEU A 64 -10.41 32.54 -24.74
C LEU A 64 -11.63 32.74 -25.65
N LYS A 65 -12.50 33.68 -25.26
CA LYS A 65 -13.41 34.38 -26.18
C LYS A 65 -12.97 35.85 -26.22
N SER A 66 -12.78 36.34 -27.45
CA SER A 66 -12.83 37.74 -27.92
C SER A 66 -11.97 38.79 -27.22
N THR A 67 -11.10 39.47 -27.96
CA THR A 67 -11.45 40.70 -28.72
C THR A 67 -10.29 41.16 -29.60
N THR A 68 -10.65 41.58 -30.81
CA THR A 68 -9.90 42.41 -31.77
C THR A 68 -9.67 43.82 -31.22
N THR A 69 -8.46 44.40 -31.38
CA THR A 69 -8.21 45.72 -32.01
C THR A 69 -6.71 46.04 -32.13
N THR A 70 -6.41 46.82 -33.16
CA THR A 70 -5.15 47.28 -33.76
C THR A 70 -4.33 48.32 -32.94
N SER A 71 -3.00 48.29 -33.04
CA SER A 71 -2.12 49.40 -33.55
C SER A 71 -0.67 49.34 -33.03
N THR A 72 0.26 49.28 -33.98
CA THR A 72 1.58 49.94 -34.15
C THR A 72 2.53 50.26 -32.97
N THR A 73 3.81 49.88 -33.22
CA THR A 73 5.10 50.60 -32.93
C THR A 73 6.05 50.00 -31.87
N ILE A 74 7.04 49.24 -32.38
CA ILE A 74 8.51 49.33 -32.18
C ILE A 74 9.14 49.31 -30.76
N ASN A 75 10.17 48.45 -30.66
CA ASN A 75 11.31 48.39 -29.71
C ASN A 75 11.06 47.81 -28.31
N THR A 76 11.62 46.62 -28.05
CA THR A 76 13.00 46.47 -27.52
C THR A 76 13.19 45.01 -27.07
N ILE A 77 14.27 44.41 -27.56
CA ILE A 77 14.77 43.10 -27.14
C ILE A 77 15.17 43.18 -25.66
N ASN A 78 14.51 42.38 -24.81
CA ASN A 78 15.12 41.86 -23.59
C ASN A 78 14.65 40.42 -23.39
N THR A 79 15.47 39.52 -23.90
CA THR A 79 15.36 38.07 -23.80
C THR A 79 15.59 37.65 -22.35
N ILE A 80 14.56 37.69 -21.52
CA ILE A 80 14.52 36.87 -20.30
C ILE A 80 13.95 35.52 -20.71
N LYS A 81 14.84 34.56 -20.97
CA LYS A 81 14.49 33.13 -21.05
C LYS A 81 14.05 32.67 -19.66
N THR A 82 12.79 32.92 -19.30
CA THR A 82 12.14 32.15 -18.26
C THR A 82 11.78 30.82 -18.88
N ILE A 83 12.63 29.82 -18.64
CA ILE A 83 12.36 28.42 -18.98
C ILE A 83 11.12 27.99 -18.19
N ASN A 84 9.97 28.11 -18.83
CA ASN A 84 8.72 27.54 -18.36
C ASN A 84 8.76 26.05 -18.67
N THR A 85 9.40 25.26 -17.78
CA THR A 85 9.36 23.80 -17.81
C THR A 85 8.00 23.31 -17.34
N ASN A 86 6.97 23.52 -18.16
CA ASN A 86 5.69 22.84 -18.02
C ASN A 86 5.50 21.90 -19.21
N ASN A 87 5.51 20.60 -18.90
CA ASN A 87 4.87 19.51 -19.67
C ASN A 87 5.14 19.39 -21.18
N THR A 88 6.40 19.43 -21.60
CA THR A 88 6.80 18.90 -22.92
C THR A 88 7.09 17.40 -22.94
N PHE A 89 7.14 16.73 -21.78
CA PHE A 89 7.50 15.31 -21.70
C PHE A 89 6.38 14.41 -22.26
N SER A 90 5.11 14.57 -21.88
CA SER A 90 4.03 13.68 -22.39
C SER A 90 3.63 13.91 -23.85
N ARG A 91 3.78 15.12 -24.40
CA ARG A 91 3.38 15.39 -25.81
C ARG A 91 4.49 15.16 -26.84
N ARG A 92 5.78 15.25 -26.48
CA ARG A 92 6.88 14.97 -27.43
C ARG A 92 6.98 13.49 -27.80
N PHE A 93 6.51 12.57 -26.95
CA PHE A 93 6.62 11.13 -27.21
C PHE A 93 5.41 10.51 -27.91
N LEU A 94 4.28 11.21 -28.07
CA LEU A 94 3.22 10.79 -29.00
C LEU A 94 3.56 11.16 -30.46
N LYS A 95 4.52 12.06 -30.67
CA LYS A 95 5.26 12.14 -31.94
C LYS A 95 6.36 11.08 -31.94
N ILE A 96 5.96 9.81 -31.90
CA ILE A 96 6.84 8.73 -32.34
C ILE A 96 7.22 9.07 -33.77
N ASP A 97 8.52 9.19 -34.03
CA ASP A 97 9.07 9.40 -35.36
C ASP A 97 8.34 8.50 -36.37
N ALA A 98 7.59 9.13 -37.28
CA ALA A 98 7.00 8.50 -38.46
C ALA A 98 8.12 8.11 -39.46
N ARG A 99 9.17 7.44 -38.98
CA ARG A 99 10.16 6.77 -39.82
C ARG A 99 9.44 5.62 -40.51
N LYS A 100 9.19 5.82 -41.81
CA LYS A 100 8.83 4.84 -42.85
C LYS A 100 8.54 3.42 -42.32
N ARG A 101 7.40 3.23 -41.66
CA ARG A 101 6.80 1.90 -41.52
C ARG A 101 5.74 1.77 -42.60
N ASN A 102 5.61 0.60 -43.18
CA ASN A 102 4.56 0.34 -44.14
C ASN A 102 3.21 0.49 -43.40
N PRO A 103 2.29 1.37 -43.83
CA PRO A 103 0.98 1.54 -43.19
C PRO A 103 0.17 0.23 -43.10
N GLU A 104 0.47 -0.74 -43.98
CA GLU A 104 -0.15 -2.06 -44.02
C GLU A 104 0.14 -2.93 -42.78
N ASP A 105 1.24 -2.70 -42.06
CA ASP A 105 1.61 -3.48 -40.88
C ASP A 105 0.74 -3.16 -39.64
N TYR A 106 -0.15 -2.16 -39.74
CA TYR A 106 -1.04 -1.69 -38.65
C TYR A 106 -2.53 -2.01 -38.87
N GLN A 107 -2.87 -3.08 -39.60
CA GLN A 107 -4.26 -3.55 -39.65
C GLN A 107 -4.65 -4.23 -38.32
N SER A 108 -4.79 -3.45 -37.24
CA SER A 108 -5.53 -3.86 -36.05
C SER A 108 -7.01 -3.96 -36.41
N ASN A 109 -7.71 -4.99 -35.94
CA ASN A 109 -9.16 -5.14 -36.19
C ASN A 109 -10.00 -4.16 -35.35
N LEU A 110 -9.36 -3.37 -34.49
CA LEU A 110 -9.98 -2.21 -33.86
C LEU A 110 -10.15 -1.10 -34.91
N THR A 111 -11.37 -0.99 -35.42
CA THR A 111 -11.82 0.15 -36.23
C THR A 111 -11.87 1.40 -35.36
N PHE A 112 -10.74 2.07 -35.19
CA PHE A 112 -10.71 3.43 -34.67
C PHE A 112 -11.11 4.40 -35.79
N CYS A 113 -12.05 5.30 -35.54
CA CYS A 113 -12.49 6.29 -36.53
C CYS A 113 -11.49 7.48 -36.61
N SER A 114 -10.63 7.70 -35.61
CA SER A 114 -9.56 8.70 -35.67
C SER A 114 -8.31 8.39 -34.82
N PRO A 115 -7.14 9.00 -35.11
CA PRO A 115 -5.95 8.90 -34.26
C PRO A 115 -6.16 9.38 -32.82
N GLN A 116 -7.07 10.34 -32.61
CA GLN A 116 -7.39 10.86 -31.28
C GLN A 116 -8.14 9.82 -30.45
N GLU A 117 -9.13 9.15 -31.03
CA GLU A 117 -9.86 8.07 -30.35
C GLU A 117 -8.93 6.93 -29.94
N ARG A 118 -7.93 6.58 -30.78
CA ARG A 118 -6.91 5.60 -30.41
C ARG A 118 -6.06 6.07 -29.23
N ALA A 119 -5.65 7.34 -29.21
CA ALA A 119 -4.87 7.89 -28.11
C ALA A 119 -5.66 7.90 -26.80
N ASP A 120 -6.94 8.31 -26.85
CA ASP A 120 -7.83 8.32 -25.69
C ASP A 120 -8.11 6.90 -25.19
N TYR A 121 -8.29 5.94 -26.11
CA TYR A 121 -8.41 4.52 -25.79
C TYR A 121 -7.17 3.98 -25.06
N ILE A 122 -5.97 4.29 -25.56
CA ILE A 122 -4.71 3.87 -24.93
C ILE A 122 -4.56 4.51 -23.56
N GLN A 123 -4.79 5.82 -23.46
CA GLN A 123 -4.68 6.57 -22.21
C GLN A 123 -5.60 5.96 -21.14
N LYS A 124 -6.86 5.72 -21.50
CA LYS A 124 -7.87 5.19 -20.59
C LYS A 124 -7.56 3.76 -20.15
N ASN A 125 -7.26 2.84 -21.08
CA ASN A 125 -7.20 1.40 -20.79
C ASN A 125 -5.81 0.88 -20.38
N TYR A 126 -4.73 1.63 -20.64
CA TYR A 126 -3.36 1.15 -20.45
C TYR A 126 -2.50 2.02 -19.54
N ILE A 127 -2.88 3.28 -19.32
CA ILE A 127 -2.05 4.27 -18.60
C ILE A 127 -2.72 4.75 -17.32
N GLU A 128 -3.95 5.26 -17.40
CA GLU A 128 -4.66 5.83 -16.25
C GLU A 128 -5.30 4.77 -15.38
N ASP A 129 -6.07 3.87 -16.00
CA ASP A 129 -6.82 2.80 -15.35
C ASP A 129 -6.58 1.51 -16.15
N VAL A 130 -5.67 0.67 -15.66
CA VAL A 130 -5.28 -0.53 -16.40
C VAL A 130 -6.49 -1.46 -16.46
N ASN A 131 -7.01 -1.67 -17.67
CA ASN A 131 -8.16 -2.54 -17.89
C ASN A 131 -7.73 -4.01 -17.74
N TYR A 132 -7.86 -4.56 -16.53
CA TYR A 132 -7.46 -5.93 -16.22
C TYR A 132 -8.27 -6.98 -16.98
N ASP A 133 -9.56 -6.73 -17.26
CA ASP A 133 -10.38 -7.63 -18.08
C ASP A 133 -9.82 -7.77 -19.50
N LEU A 134 -9.37 -6.64 -20.07
CA LEU A 134 -8.67 -6.66 -21.35
C LEU A 134 -7.31 -7.36 -21.24
N LEU A 135 -6.59 -7.18 -20.13
CA LEU A 135 -5.27 -7.79 -19.91
C LEU A 135 -5.32 -9.32 -19.73
N GLU A 136 -6.39 -9.86 -19.14
CA GLU A 136 -6.64 -11.31 -19.10
C GLU A 136 -6.83 -11.90 -20.51
N ASP A 137 -7.36 -11.14 -21.47
CA ASP A 137 -7.32 -11.44 -22.91
C ASP A 137 -6.08 -10.81 -23.56
N PHE A 138 -4.90 -11.32 -23.18
CA PHE A 138 -3.61 -10.76 -23.57
C PHE A 138 -3.44 -10.54 -25.10
N PRO A 139 -3.91 -11.44 -26.00
CA PRO A 139 -3.93 -11.18 -27.44
C PRO A 139 -4.70 -9.91 -27.84
N LYS A 140 -5.89 -9.67 -27.28
CA LYS A 140 -6.65 -8.43 -27.54
C LYS A 140 -5.99 -7.22 -26.91
N TRP A 141 -5.39 -7.38 -25.73
CA TRP A 141 -4.61 -6.32 -25.09
C TRP A 141 -3.45 -5.85 -25.98
N LEU A 142 -2.72 -6.80 -26.59
CA LEU A 142 -1.65 -6.51 -27.56
C LEU A 142 -2.17 -5.81 -28.82
N ASP A 143 -3.35 -6.18 -29.31
CA ASP A 143 -3.97 -5.53 -30.48
C ASP A 143 -4.18 -4.02 -30.22
N GLY A 144 -4.68 -3.65 -29.03
CA GLY A 144 -4.92 -2.24 -28.70
C GLY A 144 -3.65 -1.37 -28.60
N ILE A 145 -2.48 -1.95 -28.34
CA ILE A 145 -1.18 -1.25 -28.44
C ILE A 145 -0.50 -1.39 -29.80
N GLY A 146 -1.14 -2.07 -30.76
CA GLY A 146 -0.61 -2.27 -32.12
C GLY A 146 0.47 -3.35 -32.22
N LEU A 147 0.49 -4.31 -31.29
CA LEU A 147 1.47 -5.41 -31.25
C LEU A 147 0.82 -6.78 -31.49
N LYS A 148 -0.33 -6.80 -32.18
CA LYS A 148 -1.09 -8.01 -32.51
C LYS A 148 -0.26 -9.10 -33.18
N LYS A 149 0.70 -8.73 -34.03
CA LYS A 149 1.58 -9.67 -34.74
C LYS A 149 2.35 -10.62 -33.81
N TYR A 150 2.54 -10.25 -32.54
CA TYR A 150 3.20 -11.09 -31.54
C TYR A 150 2.24 -11.91 -30.67
N ALA A 151 0.92 -11.81 -30.86
CA ALA A 151 -0.07 -12.45 -29.98
C ALA A 151 0.14 -13.96 -29.83
N ARG A 152 0.47 -14.65 -30.94
CA ARG A 152 0.75 -16.11 -30.92
C ARG A 152 1.95 -16.47 -30.06
N ASN A 153 2.92 -15.58 -29.90
CA ASN A 153 4.15 -15.84 -29.14
C ASN A 153 3.88 -15.87 -27.62
N PHE A 154 2.71 -15.39 -27.19
CA PHE A 154 2.27 -15.36 -25.81
C PHE A 154 1.12 -16.33 -25.50
N GLU A 155 0.70 -17.14 -26.48
CA GLU A 155 -0.39 -18.10 -26.29
C GLU A 155 -0.07 -19.10 -25.17
N GLY A 156 -1.02 -19.29 -24.24
CA GLY A 156 -0.85 -20.14 -23.07
C GLY A 156 -0.01 -19.55 -21.93
N ARG A 157 0.49 -18.31 -22.05
CA ARG A 157 1.26 -17.64 -20.98
C ARG A 157 0.38 -16.74 -20.12
N ASN A 158 0.60 -16.76 -18.80
CA ASN A 158 -0.08 -15.87 -17.88
C ASN A 158 0.56 -14.48 -17.91
N TRP A 159 -0.22 -13.43 -18.17
CA TRP A 159 0.26 -12.04 -18.24
C TRP A 159 1.01 -11.59 -16.98
N ARG A 160 0.69 -12.14 -15.81
CA ARG A 160 1.40 -11.85 -14.54
C ARG A 160 2.86 -12.26 -14.58
N SER A 161 3.18 -13.34 -15.29
CA SER A 161 4.57 -13.74 -15.53
C SER A 161 5.24 -12.88 -16.62
N LEU A 162 4.45 -12.40 -17.59
CA LEU A 162 4.95 -11.62 -18.73
C LEU A 162 5.38 -10.20 -18.33
N ILE A 163 4.72 -9.57 -17.37
CA ILE A 163 5.08 -8.19 -16.99
C ILE A 163 6.51 -8.08 -16.45
N ASP A 164 7.05 -9.15 -15.86
CA ASP A 164 8.41 -9.23 -15.33
C ASP A 164 9.47 -9.70 -16.35
N MET A 165 9.05 -9.94 -17.59
CA MET A 165 9.91 -10.42 -18.66
C MET A 165 11.06 -9.43 -18.99
N ARG A 166 12.26 -9.99 -19.15
CA ARG A 166 13.47 -9.27 -19.56
C ARG A 166 13.57 -9.12 -21.09
N TYR A 167 14.51 -8.30 -21.57
CA TYR A 167 14.66 -8.08 -23.02
C TYR A 167 15.04 -9.36 -23.75
N GLU A 168 15.94 -10.15 -23.15
CA GLU A 168 16.45 -11.41 -23.67
C GLU A 168 15.34 -12.46 -23.77
N GLU A 169 14.41 -12.46 -22.80
CA GLU A 169 13.25 -13.35 -22.82
C GLU A 169 12.24 -12.96 -23.91
N MET A 170 12.08 -11.66 -24.20
CA MET A 170 11.29 -11.20 -25.34
C MET A 170 11.94 -11.55 -26.69
N GLU A 171 13.28 -11.51 -26.78
CA GLU A 171 14.03 -11.96 -27.97
C GLU A 171 13.85 -13.46 -28.20
N ASN A 172 13.90 -14.26 -27.13
CA ASN A 172 13.60 -15.71 -27.20
C ASN A 172 12.15 -16.00 -27.63
N LEU A 173 11.26 -15.02 -27.54
CA LEU A 173 9.90 -15.07 -28.09
C LEU A 173 9.80 -14.51 -29.51
N ASN A 174 10.91 -14.39 -30.24
CA ASN A 174 10.97 -13.85 -31.61
C ASN A 174 10.42 -12.43 -31.73
N ILE A 175 10.57 -11.61 -30.68
CA ILE A 175 10.26 -10.17 -30.71
C ILE A 175 11.55 -9.43 -31.00
N ASP A 176 12.08 -9.58 -32.21
CA ASP A 176 13.43 -9.08 -32.58
C ASP A 176 13.49 -7.57 -32.81
N ASP A 177 12.34 -6.92 -33.03
CA ASP A 177 12.29 -5.46 -33.15
C ASP A 177 12.48 -4.78 -31.79
N LYS A 178 13.56 -3.99 -31.69
CA LYS A 178 13.94 -3.28 -30.46
C LYS A 178 12.87 -2.30 -29.99
N TYR A 179 12.15 -1.67 -30.92
CA TYR A 179 11.12 -0.68 -30.59
C TYR A 179 9.88 -1.36 -30.00
N ASP A 180 9.49 -2.50 -30.55
CA ASP A 180 8.35 -3.28 -30.07
C ASP A 180 8.64 -3.85 -28.67
N ARG A 181 9.85 -4.36 -28.39
CA ARG A 181 10.28 -4.73 -27.03
C ARG A 181 10.23 -3.56 -26.05
N HIS A 182 10.71 -2.39 -26.46
CA HIS A 182 10.66 -1.18 -25.63
C HIS A 182 9.21 -0.76 -25.31
N THR A 183 8.33 -0.87 -26.31
CA THR A 183 6.91 -0.55 -26.19
C THR A 183 6.22 -1.48 -25.19
N LEU A 184 6.43 -2.80 -25.30
CA LEU A 184 5.91 -3.77 -24.32
C LEU A 184 6.40 -3.45 -22.91
N ARG A 185 7.71 -3.26 -22.74
CA ARG A 185 8.30 -2.98 -21.43
C ARG A 185 7.75 -1.69 -20.82
N ARG A 186 7.48 -0.67 -21.63
CA ARG A 186 6.82 0.56 -21.16
C ARG A 186 5.44 0.26 -20.59
N TYR A 187 4.60 -0.47 -21.31
CA TYR A 187 3.25 -0.80 -20.83
C TYR A 187 3.26 -1.76 -19.63
N PHE A 188 4.18 -2.72 -19.60
CA PHE A 188 4.38 -3.56 -18.40
C PHE A 188 4.76 -2.71 -17.18
N ASN A 189 5.56 -1.67 -17.35
CA ASN A 189 5.86 -0.75 -16.26
C ASN A 189 4.63 0.07 -15.81
N TYR A 190 3.71 0.41 -16.71
CA TYR A 190 2.44 1.04 -16.32
C TYR A 190 1.58 0.07 -15.50
N ILE A 191 1.44 -1.18 -15.95
CA ILE A 191 0.74 -2.24 -15.21
C ILE A 191 1.35 -2.41 -13.81
N LYS A 192 2.69 -2.55 -13.72
CA LYS A 192 3.39 -2.62 -12.43
C LYS A 192 3.12 -1.39 -11.58
N SER A 193 3.16 -0.19 -12.15
CA SER A 193 2.87 1.04 -11.40
C SER A 193 1.45 1.03 -10.86
N HIS A 194 0.48 0.56 -11.65
CA HIS A 194 -0.93 0.45 -11.26
C HIS A 194 -1.12 -0.56 -10.13
N ILE A 195 -0.59 -1.78 -10.29
CA ILE A 195 -0.58 -2.83 -9.26
C ILE A 195 0.04 -2.32 -7.95
N ASN A 196 1.11 -1.53 -8.04
CA ASN A 196 1.77 -0.94 -6.88
C ASN A 196 1.00 0.23 -6.25
N LYS A 197 0.20 0.97 -7.03
CA LYS A 197 -0.61 2.10 -6.55
C LYS A 197 -1.88 1.63 -5.86
N GLU A 198 -2.58 0.68 -6.46
CA GLU A 198 -3.80 0.10 -5.89
C GLU A 198 -3.49 -0.83 -4.73
N GLY A 199 -2.25 -1.35 -4.68
CA GLY A 199 -1.86 -2.43 -3.82
C GLY A 199 -2.57 -3.69 -4.29
N THR A 200 -1.86 -4.62 -4.91
CA THR A 200 -2.44 -5.93 -5.26
C THR A 200 -3.17 -6.47 -4.02
N PRO A 201 -4.51 -6.64 -4.07
CA PRO A 201 -5.24 -7.09 -2.90
C PRO A 201 -4.67 -8.43 -2.48
N ILE A 202 -4.10 -8.45 -1.27
CA ILE A 202 -3.34 -9.59 -0.81
C ILE A 202 -4.33 -10.70 -0.49
N ASN A 203 -4.26 -11.77 -1.28
CA ASN A 203 -5.08 -12.92 -1.05
C ASN A 203 -4.55 -13.68 0.18
N PHE A 204 -5.05 -13.32 1.36
CA PHE A 204 -4.69 -13.98 2.62
C PHE A 204 -5.01 -15.48 2.65
N LYS A 205 -5.93 -15.96 1.81
CA LYS A 205 -6.15 -17.42 1.66
C LYS A 205 -4.97 -18.08 0.98
N LEU A 206 -4.38 -17.43 -0.02
CA LEU A 206 -3.20 -17.92 -0.71
C LEU A 206 -1.97 -17.88 0.19
N LEU A 207 -1.87 -16.94 1.15
CA LEU A 207 -0.78 -16.93 2.13
C LEU A 207 -0.76 -18.14 3.07
N ALA A 208 -1.89 -18.84 3.23
CA ALA A 208 -1.91 -20.11 3.96
C ALA A 208 -1.16 -21.22 3.22
N ASP A 209 -1.11 -21.15 1.89
CA ASP A 209 -0.26 -21.96 1.02
C ASP A 209 0.87 -21.08 0.47
N PHE A 210 1.88 -20.83 1.31
CA PHE A 210 2.95 -19.90 0.98
C PHE A 210 3.71 -20.29 -0.30
N SER A 211 3.79 -21.58 -0.62
CA SER A 211 4.38 -22.07 -1.87
C SER A 211 3.58 -21.61 -3.09
N ALA A 212 2.24 -21.78 -3.06
CA ALA A 212 1.38 -21.29 -4.14
C ALA A 212 1.41 -19.75 -4.24
N TRP A 213 1.54 -19.06 -3.11
CA TRP A 213 1.73 -17.60 -3.13
C TRP A 213 3.05 -17.19 -3.79
N LEU A 214 4.16 -17.86 -3.47
CA LEU A 214 5.45 -17.62 -4.12
C LEU A 214 5.39 -17.87 -5.63
N ASP A 215 4.72 -18.93 -6.07
CA ASP A 215 4.50 -19.19 -7.49
C ASP A 215 3.72 -18.06 -8.17
N SER A 216 2.69 -17.54 -7.50
CA SER A 216 1.89 -16.42 -8.03
C SER A 216 2.67 -15.12 -8.26
N ILE A 217 3.81 -14.94 -7.56
CA ILE A 217 4.73 -13.81 -7.73
C ILE A 217 6.00 -14.18 -8.50
N GLY A 218 6.04 -15.36 -9.15
CA GLY A 218 7.17 -15.81 -9.97
C GLY A 218 8.40 -16.29 -9.18
N MET A 219 8.21 -16.60 -7.90
CA MET A 219 9.27 -16.99 -6.94
C MET A 219 9.15 -18.44 -6.47
N ALA A 220 8.46 -19.30 -7.22
CA ALA A 220 8.26 -20.72 -6.88
C ALA A 220 9.56 -21.47 -6.54
N ARG A 221 10.67 -21.12 -7.21
CA ARG A 221 11.99 -21.74 -6.98
C ARG A 221 12.51 -21.62 -5.55
N TYR A 222 12.00 -20.67 -4.78
CA TYR A 222 12.38 -20.45 -3.38
C TYR A 222 11.45 -21.13 -2.38
N ALA A 223 10.43 -21.88 -2.83
CA ALA A 223 9.44 -22.48 -1.94
C ALA A 223 10.07 -23.39 -0.87
N SER A 224 11.05 -24.22 -1.25
CA SER A 224 11.76 -25.11 -0.32
C SER A 224 12.56 -24.34 0.75
N ASN A 225 13.02 -23.13 0.46
CA ASN A 225 13.79 -22.31 1.41
C ASN A 225 12.93 -21.84 2.59
N PHE A 226 11.60 -21.87 2.45
CA PHE A 226 10.64 -21.46 3.48
C PHE A 226 9.88 -22.63 4.10
N GLU A 227 10.25 -23.88 3.78
CA GLU A 227 9.58 -25.07 4.30
C GLU A 227 9.65 -25.11 5.84
N GLY A 228 8.52 -25.44 6.47
CA GLY A 228 8.40 -25.51 7.93
C GLY A 228 8.24 -24.16 8.65
N ARG A 229 8.22 -23.03 7.93
CA ARG A 229 8.00 -21.69 8.51
C ARG A 229 6.59 -21.20 8.30
N GLN A 230 6.07 -20.46 9.27
CA GLN A 230 4.77 -19.81 9.16
C GLN A 230 4.92 -18.49 8.39
N TYR A 231 3.91 -18.12 7.58
CA TYR A 231 4.01 -16.89 6.75
C TYR A 231 4.21 -15.64 7.61
N GLN A 232 3.70 -15.61 8.85
CA GLN A 232 3.88 -14.51 9.81
C GLN A 232 5.35 -14.30 10.18
N GLU A 233 6.13 -15.38 10.29
CA GLU A 233 7.58 -15.31 10.53
C GLU A 233 8.29 -14.84 9.26
N ILE A 234 7.87 -15.35 8.11
CA ILE A 234 8.49 -15.06 6.82
C ILE A 234 8.35 -13.57 6.46
N VAL A 235 7.18 -12.95 6.67
CA VAL A 235 6.96 -11.55 6.31
C VAL A 235 7.73 -10.55 7.18
N GLU A 236 8.26 -11.00 8.32
CA GLU A 236 9.13 -10.19 9.19
C GLU A 236 10.62 -10.37 8.87
N MET A 237 10.98 -11.27 7.96
CA MET A 237 12.37 -11.50 7.57
C MET A 237 13.01 -10.26 6.94
N MET A 238 14.26 -10.04 7.31
CA MET A 238 15.15 -9.02 6.79
C MET A 238 16.01 -9.57 5.64
N TYR A 239 16.86 -8.71 5.06
CA TYR A 239 17.71 -9.15 3.93
C TYR A 239 18.67 -10.26 4.34
N GLU A 240 19.20 -10.14 5.55
CA GLU A 240 20.16 -11.06 6.15
C GLU A 240 19.52 -12.42 6.41
N ASP A 241 18.25 -12.46 6.81
CA ASP A 241 17.50 -13.70 7.00
C ASP A 241 17.27 -14.43 5.67
N LEU A 242 16.91 -13.69 4.60
CA LEU A 242 16.72 -14.26 3.27
C LEU A 242 18.03 -14.80 2.68
N GLU A 243 19.15 -14.12 2.93
CA GLU A 243 20.49 -14.59 2.55
C GLU A 243 20.88 -15.85 3.34
N ALA A 244 20.60 -15.88 4.65
CA ALA A 244 20.82 -17.08 5.46
C ALA A 244 19.96 -18.28 5.04
N LEU A 245 18.83 -18.04 4.35
CA LEU A 245 18.02 -19.08 3.71
C LEU A 245 18.57 -19.53 2.34
N GLY A 246 19.69 -18.99 1.87
CA GLY A 246 20.30 -19.34 0.57
C GLY A 246 19.69 -18.62 -0.63
N ILE A 247 18.98 -17.50 -0.40
CA ILE A 247 18.47 -16.65 -1.49
C ILE A 247 19.52 -15.59 -1.81
N ASP A 248 20.58 -16.00 -2.51
CA ASP A 248 21.78 -15.15 -2.72
C ASP A 248 21.61 -14.07 -3.80
N ASN A 249 20.59 -14.19 -4.66
CA ASN A 249 20.29 -13.17 -5.66
C ASN A 249 19.68 -11.91 -5.02
N TYR A 250 20.35 -10.76 -5.19
CA TYR A 250 19.94 -9.48 -4.61
C TYR A 250 18.57 -9.01 -5.11
N ASP A 251 18.29 -9.13 -6.41
CA ASP A 251 17.04 -8.66 -7.01
C ASP A 251 15.85 -9.48 -6.49
N ASP A 252 16.03 -10.80 -6.35
CA ASP A 252 15.01 -11.68 -5.80
C ASP A 252 14.72 -11.38 -4.32
N ARG A 253 15.75 -11.14 -3.50
CA ARG A 253 15.55 -10.67 -2.12
C ARG A 253 14.81 -9.34 -2.07
N HIS A 254 15.14 -8.41 -2.98
CA HIS A 254 14.49 -7.11 -3.05
C HIS A 254 13.00 -7.24 -3.39
N ILE A 255 12.66 -8.09 -4.37
CA ILE A 255 11.28 -8.37 -4.77
C ILE A 255 10.52 -8.99 -3.59
N LEU A 256 11.05 -10.04 -2.96
CA LEU A 256 10.43 -10.69 -1.79
C LEU A 256 10.17 -9.69 -0.66
N ARG A 257 11.17 -8.88 -0.30
CA ARG A 257 11.03 -7.87 0.76
C ARG A 257 9.94 -6.86 0.46
N ARG A 258 9.84 -6.41 -0.79
CA ARG A 258 8.77 -5.50 -1.22
C ARG A 258 7.40 -6.13 -1.03
N HIS A 259 7.24 -7.39 -1.44
CA HIS A 259 6.00 -8.12 -1.22
C HIS A 259 5.69 -8.31 0.28
N PHE A 260 6.68 -8.60 1.11
CA PHE A 260 6.50 -8.71 2.57
C PHE A 260 6.06 -7.40 3.21
N GLN A 261 6.61 -6.27 2.77
CA GLN A 261 6.15 -4.94 3.21
C GLN A 261 4.69 -4.69 2.84
N ASN A 262 4.28 -5.08 1.62
CA ASN A 262 2.89 -4.99 1.21
C ASN A 262 1.99 -5.87 2.09
N ILE A 263 2.41 -7.10 2.42
CA ILE A 263 1.67 -8.00 3.33
C ILE A 263 1.50 -7.37 4.71
N ARG A 264 2.57 -6.81 5.29
CA ARG A 264 2.48 -6.13 6.59
C ARG A 264 1.54 -4.94 6.57
N ALA A 265 1.59 -4.13 5.52
CA ALA A 265 0.65 -3.02 5.34
C ALA A 265 -0.80 -3.51 5.27
N ALA A 266 -1.08 -4.54 4.48
CA ALA A 266 -2.41 -5.11 4.36
C ALA A 266 -2.90 -5.77 5.67
N MET A 267 -2.02 -6.43 6.42
CA MET A 267 -2.34 -6.99 7.74
C MET A 267 -2.68 -5.88 8.74
N ALA A 268 -1.92 -4.79 8.74
CA ALA A 268 -2.20 -3.63 9.58
C ALA A 268 -3.55 -2.99 9.22
N ASP A 269 -3.88 -2.87 7.93
CA ASP A 269 -5.17 -2.36 7.48
C ASP A 269 -6.31 -3.31 7.84
N ARG A 270 -6.16 -4.63 7.66
CA ARG A 270 -7.17 -5.62 8.07
C ARG A 270 -7.40 -5.59 9.57
N ARG A 271 -6.34 -5.47 10.38
CA ARG A 271 -6.45 -5.28 11.83
C ARG A 271 -7.21 -3.99 12.14
N ARG A 272 -6.91 -2.89 11.43
CA ARG A 272 -7.63 -1.62 11.61
C ARG A 272 -9.11 -1.74 11.25
N ILE A 273 -9.46 -2.50 10.20
CA ILE A 273 -10.84 -2.76 9.79
C ILE A 273 -11.55 -3.66 10.80
N SER A 274 -10.89 -4.70 11.31
CA SER A 274 -11.42 -5.55 12.38
C SER A 274 -11.66 -4.74 13.65
N GLU A 275 -10.68 -3.96 14.08
CA GLU A 275 -10.83 -3.04 15.21
C GLU A 275 -11.94 -2.02 14.98
N GLU A 276 -12.14 -1.56 13.73
CA GLU A 276 -13.24 -0.68 13.40
C GLU A 276 -14.59 -1.41 13.43
N HIS A 277 -14.65 -2.66 12.96
CA HIS A 277 -15.85 -3.49 13.03
C HIS A 277 -16.21 -3.81 14.48
N ASP A 278 -15.25 -4.20 15.31
CA ASP A 278 -15.44 -4.44 16.74
C ASP A 278 -15.85 -3.16 17.47
N ARG A 279 -15.37 -1.99 17.02
CA ARG A 279 -15.84 -0.67 17.49
C ARG A 279 -17.25 -0.32 17.04
N LEU A 280 -17.76 -0.96 15.98
CA LEU A 280 -19.12 -0.79 15.48
C LEU A 280 -20.08 -1.83 16.05
N ALA A 281 -19.59 -2.81 16.81
CA ALA A 281 -20.45 -3.67 17.59
C ALA A 281 -21.32 -2.78 18.51
N PRO A 282 -22.64 -3.04 18.60
CA PRO A 282 -23.50 -2.30 19.51
C PRO A 282 -22.89 -2.33 20.91
N PRO A 283 -22.80 -1.20 21.62
CA PRO A 283 -22.37 -1.20 22.99
C PRO A 283 -23.35 -2.04 23.81
N ASP A 284 -22.81 -2.81 24.73
CA ASP A 284 -23.61 -3.51 25.73
C ASP A 284 -24.23 -2.47 26.67
N TYR A 285 -25.54 -2.25 26.55
CA TYR A 285 -26.27 -1.25 27.33
C TYR A 285 -26.30 -1.59 28.82
N ASP A 286 -26.30 -2.87 29.17
CA ASP A 286 -26.27 -3.31 30.57
C ASP A 286 -24.93 -2.92 31.22
N LEU A 287 -23.83 -2.99 30.45
CA LEU A 287 -22.53 -2.48 30.89
C LEU A 287 -22.54 -0.96 31.05
N LEU A 288 -23.21 -0.21 30.17
CA LEU A 288 -23.27 1.26 30.26
C LEU A 288 -24.02 1.75 31.51
N GLU A 289 -25.07 1.05 31.94
CA GLU A 289 -25.75 1.35 33.20
C GLU A 289 -24.81 1.21 34.41
N ASN A 290 -23.85 0.28 34.33
CA ASN A 290 -22.79 0.09 35.32
C ASN A 290 -21.47 0.75 34.86
N THR A 291 -21.44 2.09 34.88
CA THR A 291 -20.25 2.90 34.50
C THR A 291 -18.90 2.33 35.00
N PRO A 292 -18.75 1.90 36.28
CA PRO A 292 -17.53 1.21 36.73
C PRO A 292 -17.13 -0.01 35.91
N ALA A 293 -18.08 -0.93 35.65
CA ALA A 293 -17.83 -2.15 34.87
C ALA A 293 -17.51 -1.83 33.41
N TRP A 294 -18.21 -0.85 32.83
CA TRP A 294 -17.89 -0.37 31.48
C TRP A 294 -16.47 0.20 31.39
N LEU A 295 -16.05 1.04 32.33
CA LEU A 295 -14.68 1.56 32.39
C LEU A 295 -13.65 0.45 32.61
N GLU A 296 -13.96 -0.55 33.44
CA GLU A 296 -13.11 -1.71 33.67
C GLU A 296 -12.90 -2.54 32.40
N SER A 297 -13.94 -2.74 31.58
CA SER A 297 -13.85 -3.44 30.29
C SER A 297 -12.87 -2.78 29.31
N MET A 298 -12.68 -1.47 29.43
CA MET A 298 -11.72 -0.69 28.63
C MET A 298 -10.34 -0.56 29.29
N GLY A 299 -10.11 -1.19 30.45
CA GLY A 299 -8.88 -1.05 31.23
C GLY A 299 -8.73 0.31 31.92
N LEU A 300 -9.85 1.01 32.15
CA LEU A 300 -9.91 2.37 32.71
C LEU A 300 -10.51 2.43 34.11
N LYS A 301 -10.43 1.33 34.87
CA LYS A 301 -10.97 1.21 36.23
C LYS A 301 -10.54 2.35 37.15
N SER A 302 -9.31 2.85 37.01
CA SER A 302 -8.79 3.97 37.80
C SER A 302 -9.52 5.30 37.59
N LEU A 303 -10.29 5.45 36.51
CA LEU A 303 -11.07 6.65 36.22
C LEU A 303 -12.47 6.64 36.84
N THR A 304 -12.90 5.50 37.39
CA THR A 304 -14.23 5.33 38.00
C THR A 304 -14.61 6.42 39.00
N PRO A 305 -13.73 6.86 39.94
CA PRO A 305 -14.11 7.87 40.92
C PRO A 305 -14.52 9.22 40.31
N PHE A 306 -14.01 9.57 39.13
CA PHE A 306 -14.36 10.83 38.46
C PHE A 306 -15.80 10.83 37.94
N PHE A 307 -16.36 9.65 37.66
CA PHE A 307 -17.71 9.49 37.10
C PHE A 307 -18.74 9.04 38.14
N GLN A 308 -18.36 9.00 39.43
CA GLN A 308 -19.26 8.62 40.49
C GLN A 308 -20.46 9.58 40.53
N ASN A 309 -21.67 9.02 40.66
CA ASN A 309 -22.95 9.73 40.69
C ASN A 309 -23.34 10.43 39.38
N ARG A 310 -22.72 10.10 38.24
CA ARG A 310 -23.15 10.57 36.92
C ARG A 310 -23.86 9.46 36.15
N LYS A 311 -24.91 9.84 35.42
CA LYS A 311 -25.58 8.93 34.49
C LYS A 311 -24.76 8.79 33.22
N TRP A 312 -24.79 7.61 32.59
CA TRP A 312 -23.97 7.35 31.41
C TRP A 312 -24.36 8.25 30.23
N GLU A 313 -25.63 8.65 30.13
CA GLU A 313 -26.15 9.59 29.15
C GLU A 313 -25.45 10.96 29.26
N ASP A 314 -25.23 11.45 30.48
CA ASP A 314 -24.50 12.70 30.71
C ASP A 314 -23.01 12.54 30.40
N ILE A 315 -22.44 11.36 30.70
CA ILE A 315 -21.03 11.05 30.47
C ILE A 315 -20.70 11.07 28.98
N ILE A 316 -21.54 10.44 28.15
CA ILE A 316 -21.28 10.40 26.69
C ILE A 316 -21.43 11.79 26.04
N GLU A 317 -22.14 12.72 26.67
CA GLU A 317 -22.25 14.10 26.22
C GLU A 317 -21.00 14.96 26.49
N MET A 318 -20.08 14.49 27.34
CA MET A 318 -18.88 15.24 27.70
C MET A 318 -17.90 15.43 26.56
N ASN A 319 -17.36 16.64 26.47
CA ASN A 319 -16.27 17.00 25.58
C ASN A 319 -14.91 17.00 26.30
N HIS A 320 -13.84 17.39 25.58
CA HIS A 320 -12.48 17.42 26.15
C HIS A 320 -12.34 18.34 27.37
N ASN A 321 -13.04 19.48 27.40
CA ASN A 321 -12.94 20.46 28.48
C ASN A 321 -13.70 19.96 29.71
N ASP A 322 -14.84 19.30 29.54
CA ASP A 322 -15.61 18.72 30.64
C ASP A 322 -14.77 17.69 31.41
N LEU A 323 -14.11 16.78 30.66
CA LEU A 323 -13.19 15.79 31.25
C LEU A 323 -11.97 16.44 31.92
N GLU A 324 -11.48 17.56 31.39
CA GLU A 324 -10.39 18.32 32.00
C GLU A 324 -10.80 18.95 33.32
N MET A 325 -11.98 19.58 33.37
CA MET A 325 -12.55 20.17 34.58
C MET A 325 -12.83 19.11 35.67
N MET A 326 -13.12 17.87 35.26
CA MET A 326 -13.27 16.74 36.17
C MET A 326 -11.94 16.20 36.72
N GLY A 327 -10.80 16.74 36.30
CA GLY A 327 -9.48 16.34 36.80
C GLY A 327 -8.74 15.31 35.94
N ILE A 328 -9.32 14.88 34.81
CA ILE A 328 -8.65 13.98 33.86
C ILE A 328 -7.70 14.81 32.98
N ARG A 329 -6.50 15.10 33.50
CA ARG A 329 -5.52 15.98 32.84
C ARG A 329 -4.80 15.35 31.65
N ASN A 330 -4.77 14.02 31.55
CA ASN A 330 -4.07 13.33 30.48
C ASN A 330 -4.82 13.47 29.14
N ARG A 331 -4.26 14.24 28.22
CA ARG A 331 -4.82 14.49 26.88
C ARG A 331 -5.13 13.21 26.09
N ASN A 332 -4.29 12.18 26.18
CA ASN A 332 -4.49 10.93 25.45
C ASN A 332 -5.68 10.16 26.01
N LEU A 333 -5.81 10.09 27.35
CA LEU A 333 -6.98 9.48 28.01
C LEU A 333 -8.27 10.22 27.64
N ARG A 334 -8.27 11.57 27.69
CA ARG A 334 -9.44 12.35 27.26
C ARG A 334 -9.82 12.08 25.80
N SER A 335 -8.83 12.03 24.91
CA SER A 335 -9.06 11.74 23.47
C SER A 335 -9.65 10.36 23.24
N MET A 336 -9.22 9.39 24.02
CA MET A 336 -9.73 8.03 23.98
C MET A 336 -11.16 7.94 24.51
N LEU A 337 -11.45 8.57 25.67
CA LEU A 337 -12.80 8.65 26.23
C LEU A 337 -13.79 9.32 25.26
N VAL A 338 -13.48 10.53 24.77
CA VAL A 338 -14.33 11.24 23.80
C VAL A 338 -14.55 10.43 22.53
N ARG A 339 -13.56 9.63 22.10
CA ARG A 339 -13.73 8.71 20.97
C ARG A 339 -14.75 7.62 21.31
N ASN A 340 -14.64 6.97 22.46
CA ASN A 340 -15.58 5.94 22.89
C ASN A 340 -16.99 6.50 23.11
N PHE A 341 -17.11 7.70 23.70
CA PHE A 341 -18.40 8.39 23.86
C PHE A 341 -19.08 8.62 22.51
N TRP A 342 -18.32 9.04 21.50
CA TRP A 342 -18.84 9.22 20.15
C TRP A 342 -19.30 7.90 19.50
N LEU A 343 -18.64 6.78 19.79
CA LEU A 343 -19.08 5.45 19.33
C LEU A 343 -20.40 5.05 19.96
N VAL A 344 -20.53 5.19 21.28
CA VAL A 344 -21.78 4.90 22.01
C VAL A 344 -22.92 5.78 21.48
N LYS A 345 -22.69 7.08 21.32
CA LYS A 345 -23.66 8.01 20.71
C LYS A 345 -24.13 7.56 19.34
N ARG A 346 -23.21 7.11 18.49
CA ARG A 346 -23.54 6.65 17.14
C ARG A 346 -24.36 5.37 17.16
N ALA A 347 -24.06 4.44 18.06
CA ALA A 347 -24.83 3.22 18.21
C ALA A 347 -26.25 3.49 18.75
N VAL A 348 -26.37 4.32 19.80
CA VAL A 348 -27.67 4.77 20.33
C VAL A 348 -28.50 5.49 19.26
N ALA A 349 -27.87 6.31 18.43
CA ALA A 349 -28.55 6.98 17.33
C ALA A 349 -28.99 5.99 16.24
N ALA A 350 -28.14 5.03 15.87
CA ALA A 350 -28.46 4.01 14.89
C ALA A 350 -29.64 3.13 15.33
N GLU A 351 -29.71 2.76 16.61
CA GLU A 351 -30.85 2.02 17.18
C GLU A 351 -32.14 2.84 17.13
N LYS A 352 -32.04 4.16 17.32
CA LYS A 352 -33.16 5.10 17.15
C LYS A 352 -33.49 5.41 15.68
N GLY A 353 -32.81 4.79 14.72
CA GLY A 353 -32.98 5.05 13.29
C GLY A 353 -32.41 6.40 12.81
N ILE A 354 -31.61 7.08 13.64
CA ILE A 354 -30.96 8.35 13.31
C ILE A 354 -29.58 8.08 12.73
N ASN A 355 -29.37 8.45 11.47
CA ASN A 355 -28.08 8.29 10.81
C ASN A 355 -27.12 9.44 11.18
N ILE A 356 -26.15 9.18 12.06
CA ILE A 356 -25.06 10.13 12.36
C ILE A 356 -23.94 9.93 11.34
N PRO A 357 -23.53 10.98 10.60
CA PRO A 357 -22.46 10.87 9.62
C PRO A 357 -21.14 10.42 10.29
N PRO A 358 -20.31 9.64 9.59
CA PRO A 358 -19.03 9.20 10.14
C PRO A 358 -18.20 10.42 10.55
N ARG A 359 -17.50 10.33 11.69
CA ARG A 359 -16.62 11.38 12.18
C ARG A 359 -15.67 11.72 11.05
N VAL A 360 -15.78 12.94 10.52
CA VAL A 360 -14.85 13.44 9.52
C VAL A 360 -13.47 13.31 10.16
N LYS A 361 -12.68 12.32 9.72
CA LYS A 361 -11.27 12.27 10.07
C LYS A 361 -10.78 13.66 9.74
N ARG A 362 -10.10 14.34 10.67
CA ARG A 362 -9.36 15.55 10.33
C ARG A 362 -8.40 15.13 9.22
N GLN A 363 -8.87 15.20 7.97
CA GLN A 363 -8.02 15.26 6.81
C GLN A 363 -7.06 16.35 7.20
N SER A 364 -5.76 16.04 7.13
CA SER A 364 -4.69 16.97 7.45
C SER A 364 -4.76 18.15 6.49
N TYR A 365 -5.74 19.02 6.67
CA TYR A 365 -6.03 20.25 5.94
C TYR A 365 -5.10 21.36 6.45
N ILE A 366 -3.88 21.00 6.86
CA ILE A 366 -2.83 21.92 7.32
C ILE A 366 -1.98 22.41 6.13
N LYS A 367 -2.25 21.99 4.89
CA LYS A 367 -1.43 22.39 3.72
C LYS A 367 -2.05 23.40 2.74
N SER A 368 -3.25 23.92 2.97
CA SER A 368 -3.86 24.86 2.01
C SER A 368 -4.62 26.03 2.61
N LEU A 369 -4.51 26.29 3.92
CA LEU A 369 -4.89 27.61 4.42
C LEU A 369 -3.78 28.58 4.01
N PRO A 370 -4.07 29.62 3.21
CA PRO A 370 -3.08 30.64 2.89
C PRO A 370 -2.59 31.22 4.20
N HIS A 371 -1.27 31.15 4.43
CA HIS A 371 -0.66 31.88 5.54
C HIS A 371 -1.07 33.34 5.39
N PRO A 372 -1.67 33.98 6.41
CA PRO A 372 -1.89 35.41 6.37
C PRO A 372 -0.53 36.04 6.13
N SER A 373 -0.39 36.71 4.99
CA SER A 373 0.81 37.45 4.60
C SER A 373 1.24 38.29 5.79
N SER A 374 2.44 38.03 6.29
CA SER A 374 3.09 38.82 7.32
C SER A 374 3.07 40.28 6.88
N SER A 375 2.12 41.04 7.44
CA SER A 375 2.07 42.48 7.35
C SER A 375 3.40 43.02 7.86
N SER A 376 4.12 43.68 6.96
CA SER A 376 5.36 44.38 7.21
C SER A 376 5.20 45.31 8.40
N ARG A 377 5.82 44.99 9.54
CA ARG A 377 6.08 45.97 10.60
C ARG A 377 7.14 46.93 10.07
N SER A 378 6.71 48.06 9.53
CA SER A 378 7.57 49.22 9.34
C SER A 378 7.89 49.80 10.72
N TYR A 379 9.14 49.64 11.15
CA TYR A 379 9.68 50.47 12.22
C TYR A 379 10.13 51.79 11.59
N SER A 380 9.45 52.89 11.95
CA SER A 380 9.94 54.24 11.70
C SER A 380 10.95 54.58 12.80
N TYR A 381 12.15 55.00 12.37
CA TYR A 381 13.15 55.64 13.23
C TYR A 381 12.95 57.15 13.26
#